data_AF-A0A7V7D1I8-F1
#
_entry.id   AF-A0A7V7D1I8-F1
#
_cell.length_a   1.000
_cell.length_b   1.000
_cell.length_c   1.000
_cell.angle_alpha   90.00
_cell.angle_beta   90.00
_cell.angle_gamma   90.00
#
_symmetry.space_group_name_H-M   'P 1'
#
loop_
_entity.id
_entity.type
_entity.pdbx_description
1 polymer ?
#
loop_
_entity_poly.entity_id
_entity_poly.type
_entity_poly.pdbx_seq_one_letter_code
_entity_poly.pdbx_strand_id
1 'polypeptide(L)'
;MEVLYTTELTIPMYQVGLLMVLTTLGLLFSRIKLALLINFLFALYWGYWLNRENVIGTGIPEIDAFTIGYFGFGFLIVIFVVIGFMLESTR
;
A
#
# COMPACT_ATOMS: atom_id res chain seq x y z
N MET A 1 -0.26 -3.25 19.91
CA MET A 1 -1.27 -2.24 19.57
C MET A 1 -0.76 -0.83 19.79
N GLU A 2 -0.07 -0.52 20.90
CA GLU A 2 0.48 0.82 21.14
C GLU A 2 1.29 1.39 19.96
N VAL A 3 2.22 0.62 19.39
CA VAL A 3 3.04 1.04 18.23
C VAL A 3 2.19 1.57 17.06
N LEU A 4 1.06 0.93 16.75
CA LEU A 4 0.19 1.37 15.65
C LEU A 4 -0.56 2.67 15.98
N TYR A 5 -0.85 2.92 17.24
CA TYR A 5 -1.58 4.11 17.69
C TYR A 5 -0.65 5.32 17.91
N THR A 6 0.63 5.10 18.16
CA THR A 6 1.62 6.15 18.42
C THR A 6 2.41 6.56 17.18
N THR A 7 2.33 5.78 16.09
CA THR A 7 3.07 6.07 14.86
C THR A 7 2.35 7.15 14.06
N GLU A 8 2.95 8.33 13.97
CA GLU A 8 2.47 9.41 13.13
C GLU A 8 2.99 9.25 11.70
N LEU A 9 2.06 9.11 10.74
CA LEU A 9 2.37 9.05 9.31
C LEU A 9 2.19 10.43 8.70
N THR A 10 3.28 11.01 8.19
CA THR A 10 3.19 12.24 7.38
C THR A 10 2.98 11.85 5.93
N ILE A 11 1.82 12.24 5.37
CA ILE A 11 1.46 11.94 3.98
C ILE A 11 1.23 13.27 3.22
N PRO A 12 1.99 13.56 2.15
CA PRO A 12 1.76 14.73 1.33
C PRO A 12 0.34 14.75 0.74
N MET A 13 -0.36 15.88 0.88
CA MET A 13 -1.76 16.02 0.49
C MET A 13 -2.01 15.73 -1.00
N TYR A 14 -1.05 16.04 -1.88
CA TYR A 14 -1.18 15.75 -3.30
C TYR A 14 -1.23 14.23 -3.60
N GLN A 15 -0.58 13.39 -2.78
CA GLN A 15 -0.62 11.94 -2.92
C GLN A 15 -1.99 11.39 -2.50
N VAL A 16 -2.59 11.95 -1.45
CA VAL A 16 -3.97 11.64 -1.05
C VAL A 16 -4.95 12.03 -2.15
N GLY A 17 -4.80 13.23 -2.73
CA GLY A 17 -5.59 13.68 -3.88
C GLY A 17 -5.47 12.73 -5.07
N LEU A 18 -4.25 12.31 -5.41
CA LEU A 18 -4.00 11.35 -6.48
C LEU A 18 -4.67 9.99 -6.21
N LEU A 19 -4.55 9.46 -4.98
CA LEU A 19 -5.20 8.21 -4.59
C LEU A 19 -6.72 8.29 -4.77
N MET A 20 -7.34 9.41 -4.34
CA MET A 20 -8.78 9.62 -4.50
C MET A 20 -9.18 9.61 -5.98
N VAL A 21 -8.49 10.40 -6.82
CA VAL A 21 -8.78 10.46 -8.26
C VAL A 21 -8.66 9.08 -8.91
N LEU A 22 -7.56 8.37 -8.68
CA LEU A 22 -7.33 7.06 -9.27
C LEU A 22 -8.34 6.01 -8.77
N THR A 23 -8.69 6.04 -7.49
CA THR A 23 -9.72 5.14 -6.91
C THR A 23 -11.09 5.44 -7.51
N THR A 24 -11.48 6.72 -7.59
CA THR A 24 -12.75 7.13 -8.21
C THR A 24 -12.81 6.70 -9.68
N LEU A 25 -11.75 6.92 -10.46
CA LEU A 25 -11.70 6.46 -11.85
C LEU A 25 -11.83 4.94 -11.94
N GLY A 26 -11.08 4.19 -11.12
CA GLY A 26 -11.16 2.74 -11.08
C GLY A 26 -12.58 2.23 -10.79
N LEU A 27 -13.27 2.87 -9.83
CA LEU A 27 -14.65 2.52 -9.49
C LEU A 27 -15.66 2.95 -10.56
N LEU A 28 -15.48 4.11 -11.21
CA LEU A 28 -16.35 4.59 -12.31
C LEU A 28 -16.34 3.64 -13.50
N PHE A 29 -15.19 3.01 -13.80
CA PHE A 29 -15.06 2.01 -14.86
C PHE A 29 -15.37 0.58 -14.38
N SER A 30 -15.99 0.42 -13.20
CA SER A 30 -16.32 -0.87 -12.57
C SER A 30 -15.10 -1.79 -12.35
N ARG A 31 -13.88 -1.24 -12.31
CA ARG A 31 -12.62 -1.97 -12.11
C ARG A 31 -12.28 -2.03 -10.62
N ILE A 32 -13.14 -2.69 -9.82
CA ILE A 32 -13.01 -2.75 -8.35
C ILE A 32 -11.65 -3.32 -7.91
N LYS A 33 -11.16 -4.36 -8.59
CA LYS A 33 -9.86 -4.98 -8.30
C LYS A 33 -8.69 -4.03 -8.55
N LEU A 34 -8.80 -3.17 -9.58
CA LEU A 34 -7.80 -2.15 -9.87
C LEU A 34 -7.78 -1.05 -8.81
N ALA A 35 -8.97 -0.59 -8.38
CA ALA A 35 -9.09 0.38 -7.31
C ALA A 35 -8.48 -0.15 -6.00
N LEU A 36 -8.72 -1.41 -5.65
CA LEU A 36 -8.11 -2.07 -4.50
C LEU A 36 -6.58 -2.12 -4.62
N LEU A 37 -6.04 -2.54 -5.77
CA LEU A 37 -4.60 -2.57 -6.01
C LEU A 37 -3.94 -1.22 -5.76
N ILE A 38 -4.52 -0.16 -6.31
CA ILE A 38 -4.01 1.21 -6.18
C ILE A 38 -3.97 1.59 -4.70
N ASN A 39 -5.04 1.33 -3.95
CA ASN A 39 -5.07 1.62 -2.51
C ASN A 39 -3.98 0.87 -1.73
N PHE A 40 -3.77 -0.41 -2.05
CA PHE A 40 -2.73 -1.20 -1.39
C PHE A 40 -1.32 -0.77 -1.73
N LEU A 41 -1.06 -0.35 -2.97
CA LEU A 41 0.23 0.20 -3.38
C LEU A 41 0.52 1.53 -2.67
N PHE A 42 -0.47 2.41 -2.54
CA PHE A 42 -0.32 3.67 -1.81
C PHE A 42 -0.09 3.43 -0.31
N ALA A 43 -0.86 2.53 0.30
CA ALA A 43 -0.67 2.16 1.70
C ALA A 43 0.75 1.63 1.96
N LEU A 44 1.24 0.72 1.10
CA LEU A 44 2.59 0.18 1.20
C LEU A 44 3.65 1.27 1.00
N TYR A 45 3.48 2.14 0.01
CA TYR A 45 4.39 3.25 -0.25
C TYR A 45 4.45 4.22 0.95
N TRP A 46 3.31 4.59 1.52
CA TRP A 46 3.25 5.51 2.66
C TRP A 46 3.84 4.92 3.93
N GLY A 47 3.48 3.68 4.26
CA GLY A 47 3.93 3.01 5.46
C GLY A 47 5.41 2.61 5.42
N TYR A 48 5.93 2.24 4.24
CA TYR A 48 7.31 1.75 4.13
C TYR A 48 8.29 2.77 3.57
N TRP A 49 7.99 3.39 2.43
CA TRP A 49 8.96 4.23 1.72
C TRP A 49 8.97 5.66 2.23
N LEU A 50 7.78 6.26 2.37
CA LEU A 50 7.64 7.67 2.70
C LEU A 50 7.95 7.97 4.17
N ASN A 51 7.51 7.10 5.07
CA ASN A 51 7.76 7.23 6.52
C ASN A 51 8.90 6.31 6.98
N ARG A 52 9.76 5.87 6.05
CA ARG A 52 10.88 4.95 6.32
C ARG A 52 11.74 5.43 7.48
N GLU A 53 12.11 6.70 7.48
CA GLU A 53 12.99 7.27 8.51
C GLU A 53 12.30 7.34 9.87
N ASN A 54 10.98 7.55 9.90
CA ASN A 54 10.18 7.55 11.12
C ASN A 54 9.93 6.14 11.67
N VAL A 55 9.94 5.12 10.81
CA VAL A 55 9.60 3.73 11.15
C VAL A 55 10.84 2.86 11.38
N ILE A 56 11.92 3.08 10.64
CA ILE A 56 13.13 2.23 10.60
C ILE A 56 14.39 3.02 11.05
N GLY A 57 14.30 4.35 11.19
CA GLY A 57 15.41 5.22 11.58
C GLY A 57 16.33 5.63 10.43
N THR A 58 17.23 6.58 10.70
CA THR A 58 18.24 7.06 9.74
C THR A 58 19.46 6.13 9.73
N GLY A 59 19.57 5.24 8.73
CA GLY A 59 20.71 4.32 8.62
C GLY A 59 20.58 3.24 7.54
N ILE A 60 21.61 2.38 7.45
CA ILE A 60 21.58 1.15 6.62
C ILE A 60 20.43 0.28 7.15
N PRO A 61 19.51 -0.21 6.30
CA PRO A 61 18.36 -0.98 6.75
C PRO A 61 18.81 -2.24 7.49
N GLU A 62 18.57 -2.30 8.79
CA GLU A 62 18.41 -3.59 9.45
C GLU A 62 17.05 -4.15 9.01
N ILE A 63 17.08 -5.28 8.30
CA ILE A 63 15.87 -5.99 7.92
C ILE A 63 15.30 -6.62 9.20
N ASP A 64 14.40 -5.91 9.85
CA ASP A 64 13.72 -6.39 11.05
C ASP A 64 12.44 -7.19 10.71
N ALA A 65 11.88 -7.87 11.71
CA ALA A 65 10.70 -8.70 11.54
C ALA A 65 9.46 -7.87 11.11
N PHE A 66 9.38 -6.60 11.51
CA PHE A 66 8.30 -5.70 11.12
C PHE A 66 8.37 -5.38 9.62
N THR A 67 9.55 -5.06 9.12
CA THR A 67 9.83 -4.78 7.70
C THR A 67 9.48 -5.98 6.82
N ILE A 68 9.93 -7.18 7.21
CA ILE A 68 9.60 -8.42 6.50
C ILE A 68 8.09 -8.67 6.50
N GLY A 69 7.45 -8.53 7.66
CA GLY A 69 6.00 -8.76 7.81
C GLY A 69 5.17 -7.78 6.99
N TYR A 70 5.49 -6.49 7.06
CA TYR A 70 4.78 -5.44 6.35
C TYR A 70 4.93 -5.57 4.83
N PHE A 71 6.16 -5.74 4.35
CA PHE A 71 6.44 -5.88 2.91
C PHE A 71 5.89 -7.20 2.37
N GLY A 72 6.03 -8.30 3.12
CA GLY A 72 5.47 -9.60 2.77
C GLY A 72 3.95 -9.57 2.66
N PHE A 73 3.27 -8.92 3.60
CA PHE A 73 1.82 -8.76 3.55
C PHE A 73 1.36 -7.92 2.35
N GLY A 74 2.04 -6.81 2.07
CA GLY A 74 1.75 -6.01 0.88
C GLY A 74 2.02 -6.75 -0.43
N PHE A 75 3.07 -7.58 -0.48
CA PHE A 75 3.36 -8.42 -1.64
C PHE A 75 2.29 -9.51 -1.85
N LEU A 76 1.81 -10.16 -0.79
CA LEU A 76 0.71 -11.12 -0.85
C LEU A 76 -0.57 -10.49 -1.42
N ILE A 77 -0.86 -9.25 -1.02
CA ILE A 77 -2.00 -8.50 -1.55
C ILE A 77 -1.87 -8.25 -3.06
N VAL A 78 -0.68 -7.85 -3.53
CA VAL A 78 -0.43 -7.68 -4.97
C VAL A 78 -0.64 -9.00 -5.72
N ILE A 79 -0.15 -10.13 -5.17
CA ILE A 79 -0.39 -11.46 -5.75
C ILE A 79 -1.89 -11.76 -5.86
N PHE A 80 -2.66 -11.55 -4.78
CA PHE A 80 -4.10 -11.80 -4.79
C PHE A 80 -4.84 -10.94 -5.81
N VAL A 81 -4.44 -9.69 -5.99
CA VAL A 81 -4.99 -8.84 -7.05
C VAL A 81 -4.68 -9.42 -8.42
N VAL A 82 -3.42 -9.80 -8.70
CA VAL A 82 -3.01 -10.36 -10.00
C VAL A 82 -3.80 -11.62 -10.32
N ILE A 83 -3.92 -12.55 -9.35
CA ILE A 83 -4.77 -13.74 -9.49
C ILE A 83 -6.21 -13.33 -9.79
N GLY A 84 -6.74 -12.34 -9.06
CA GLY A 84 -8.08 -11.80 -9.28
C GLY A 84 -8.29 -11.29 -10.71
N PHE A 85 -7.30 -10.63 -11.30
CA PHE A 85 -7.35 -10.20 -12.70
C PHE A 85 -7.29 -11.36 -13.69
N MET A 86 -6.41 -12.35 -13.47
CA MET A 86 -6.31 -13.52 -14.33
C MET A 86 -7.61 -14.35 -14.37
N LEU A 87 -8.27 -14.49 -13.22
CA LEU A 87 -9.56 -15.18 -13.12
C LEU A 87 -10.71 -14.41 -13.81
N GLU A 88 -10.65 -13.07 -13.84
CA GLU A 88 -11.62 -12.25 -14.56
C GLU A 88 -11.43 -12.33 -16.07
N SER A 89 -10.19 -12.36 -16.53
CA SER A 89 -9.85 -12.47 -17.96
C SER A 89 -10.19 -13.84 -18.58
N THR A 90 -10.48 -14.85 -17.75
CA THR A 90 -10.81 -16.21 -18.20
C THR A 90 -12.32 -16.43 -18.32
N ARG A 91 -13.14 -15.46 -17.90
CA ARG A 91 -14.61 -15.44 -18.09
C ARG A 91 -15.01 -14.52 -19.23
#